data_AF-A0A4Q9FC52-F1
#
_entry.id   AF-A0A4Q9FC52-F1
#
_cell.length_a   1.000
_cell.length_b   1.000
_cell.length_c   1.000
_cell.angle_alpha   90.00
_cell.angle_beta   90.00
_cell.angle_gamma   90.00
#
_symmetry.space_group_name_H-M   'P 1'
#
loop_
_entity.id
_entity.type
_entity.pdbx_description
1 polymer ?
#
loop_
_entity_poly.entity_id
_entity_poly.type
_entity_poly.pdbx_seq_one_letter_code
_entity_poly.pdbx_strand_id
1 'polypeptide(L)'
;MRNLKQIMLFVMVGLLLAFTSCSKDDDGNGGGAANGDEFVTVKIDGANFSASMDPASLISAVVSNGVLAVQGSTNDGKYVTIRVFNYSGAGTYRTGDAASNASTLMYGEVLTDPTDGWISNGIVALGNSAATGTLTVNSDDGSTVEGTFSFTGYNGKDMTTKSFTEGKFKAVIE
;
A
#
# COMPACT_ATOMS: atom_id res chain seq x y z
N MET A 1 36.13 11.38 49.39
CA MET A 1 35.50 11.90 48.14
C MET A 1 35.92 11.10 46.89
N ARG A 2 35.89 9.75 46.93
CA ARG A 2 36.11 8.89 45.74
C ARG A 2 34.91 7.97 45.43
N ASN A 3 34.03 7.74 46.41
CA ASN A 3 32.90 6.81 46.27
C ASN A 3 31.58 7.50 45.86
N LEU A 4 31.55 8.83 45.74
CA LEU A 4 30.34 9.56 45.33
C LEU A 4 30.22 9.68 43.80
N LYS A 5 31.32 9.50 43.05
CA LYS A 5 31.32 9.59 41.58
C LYS A 5 30.91 8.29 40.88
N GLN A 6 31.01 7.14 41.55
CA GLN A 6 30.64 5.84 40.97
C GLN A 6 29.15 5.51 41.13
N ILE A 7 28.44 6.17 42.04
CA ILE A 7 27.00 6.00 42.23
C ILE A 7 26.19 6.74 41.14
N MET A 8 26.71 7.84 40.59
CA MET A 8 26.05 8.60 39.53
C MET A 8 26.10 7.91 38.16
N LEU A 9 27.06 6.99 37.94
CA LEU A 9 27.24 6.29 36.66
C LEU A 9 26.29 5.08 36.51
N PHE A 10 25.84 4.48 37.61
CA PHE A 10 24.96 3.31 37.57
C PHE A 10 23.46 3.63 37.40
N VAL A 11 23.06 4.89 37.58
CA VAL A 11 21.66 5.32 37.45
C VAL A 11 21.30 5.67 35.99
N MET A 12 22.28 5.93 35.12
CA MET A 12 22.05 6.39 33.74
C MET A 12 21.95 5.26 32.70
N VAL A 13 22.25 4.01 33.08
CA VAL A 13 22.26 2.84 32.16
C VAL A 13 21.00 1.97 32.31
N GLY A 14 20.11 2.27 33.26
CA GLY A 14 18.91 1.48 33.55
C GLY A 14 17.62 1.87 32.80
N LEU A 15 17.68 2.82 31.85
CA LEU A 15 16.47 3.42 31.25
C LEU A 15 16.10 2.96 29.83
N LEU A 16 16.58 1.79 29.38
CA LEU A 16 16.33 1.30 28.01
C LEU A 16 15.47 0.02 27.90
N LEU A 17 14.71 -0.36 28.94
CA LEU A 17 13.92 -1.60 28.92
C LEU A 17 12.40 -1.44 29.17
N ALA A 18 11.80 -0.29 28.89
CA ALA A 18 10.38 -0.10 29.17
C ALA A 18 9.60 0.53 28.00
N PHE A 19 9.42 -0.22 26.91
CA PHE A 19 8.23 -0.11 26.04
C PHE A 19 7.89 -1.49 25.44
N THR A 20 7.52 -2.44 26.30
CA THR A 20 6.58 -3.50 25.91
C THR A 20 5.20 -3.04 26.37
N SER A 21 4.44 -2.47 25.44
CA SER A 21 3.04 -2.10 25.64
C SER A 21 2.18 -3.05 24.82
N CYS A 22 1.90 -4.22 25.40
CA CYS A 22 0.78 -5.06 25.00
C CYS A 22 0.00 -5.41 26.28
N SER A 23 -1.07 -4.69 26.50
CA SER A 23 -2.24 -5.19 27.22
C SER A 23 -3.46 -4.40 26.74
N LYS A 24 -4.24 -5.01 25.87
CA LYS A 24 -5.65 -4.71 25.73
C LYS A 24 -6.38 -6.04 25.70
N ASP A 25 -6.58 -6.56 26.91
CA ASP A 25 -7.72 -7.41 27.19
C ASP A 25 -8.90 -6.44 27.35
N ASP A 26 -9.88 -6.54 26.45
CA ASP A 26 -11.24 -6.11 26.73
C ASP A 26 -12.17 -7.11 26.02
N ASP A 27 -12.74 -8.00 26.82
CA ASP A 27 -13.84 -8.87 26.47
C ASP A 27 -15.07 -8.03 26.13
N GLY A 28 -15.51 -8.08 24.86
CA GLY A 28 -16.71 -7.39 24.39
C GLY A 28 -17.27 -8.03 23.12
N ASN A 29 -18.23 -8.94 23.29
CA ASN A 29 -18.95 -9.60 22.21
C ASN A 29 -19.87 -8.62 21.45
N GLY A 30 -19.51 -8.29 20.21
CA GLY A 30 -20.35 -7.58 19.23
C GLY A 30 -19.67 -7.58 17.87
N GLY A 31 -20.27 -8.23 16.88
CA GLY A 31 -19.62 -8.59 15.61
C GLY A 31 -19.18 -7.44 14.71
N GLY A 32 -18.14 -7.73 13.91
CA GLY A 32 -17.80 -7.05 12.67
C GLY A 32 -16.92 -5.81 12.80
N ALA A 33 -15.60 -6.00 12.98
CA ALA A 33 -14.56 -5.08 12.50
C ALA A 33 -13.19 -5.73 12.73
N ALA A 34 -12.44 -5.98 11.64
CA ALA A 34 -11.01 -6.29 11.72
C ALA A 34 -10.29 -5.03 12.24
N ASN A 35 -9.94 -5.03 13.53
CA ASN A 35 -9.22 -3.94 14.18
C ASN A 35 -7.71 -4.07 13.94
N GLY A 36 -7.11 -3.16 13.14
CA GLY A 36 -5.68 -2.83 13.21
C GLY A 36 -4.96 -2.52 11.88
N ASP A 37 -5.22 -1.34 11.31
CA ASP A 37 -4.38 -0.59 10.34
C ASP A 37 -4.32 -1.08 8.89
N GLU A 38 -5.46 -1.25 8.21
CA GLU A 38 -5.47 -1.22 6.74
C GLU A 38 -5.03 0.17 6.24
N PHE A 39 -4.22 0.22 5.18
CA PHE A 39 -3.87 1.47 4.52
C PHE A 39 -3.53 1.24 3.05
N VAL A 40 -3.74 2.27 2.24
CA VAL A 40 -3.11 2.44 0.94
C VAL A 40 -2.63 3.89 0.86
N THR A 41 -1.31 4.07 0.78
CA THR A 41 -0.67 5.38 0.73
C THR A 41 0.31 5.44 -0.43
N VAL A 42 0.45 6.59 -1.08
CA VAL A 42 1.44 6.82 -2.14
C VAL A 42 1.74 8.30 -2.28
N LYS A 43 2.93 8.65 -2.77
CA LYS A 43 3.25 10.00 -3.22
C LYS A 43 3.03 10.13 -4.72
N ILE A 44 2.12 11.01 -5.12
CA ILE A 44 1.78 11.35 -6.51
C ILE A 44 2.46 12.67 -6.84
N ASP A 45 3.49 12.63 -7.68
CA ASP A 45 4.35 13.78 -7.98
C ASP A 45 4.88 14.48 -6.70
N GLY A 46 5.14 13.69 -5.66
CA GLY A 46 5.58 14.16 -4.34
C GLY A 46 4.47 14.55 -3.37
N ALA A 47 3.21 14.70 -3.81
CA ALA A 47 2.07 14.98 -2.95
C ALA A 47 1.50 13.71 -2.32
N ASN A 48 1.09 13.77 -1.05
CA ASN A 48 0.58 12.60 -0.33
C ASN A 48 -0.85 12.23 -0.78
N PHE A 49 -1.05 10.95 -1.04
CA PHE A 49 -2.35 10.29 -1.12
C PHE A 49 -2.47 9.28 0.03
N SER A 50 -3.65 9.23 0.64
CA SER A 50 -4.03 8.21 1.61
C SER A 50 -5.48 7.83 1.39
N ALA A 51 -5.77 6.53 1.30
CA ALA A 51 -7.15 6.04 1.27
C ALA A 51 -7.90 6.44 2.57
N SER A 52 -9.22 6.59 2.44
CA SER A 52 -10.11 6.94 3.54
C SER A 52 -10.42 5.73 4.41
N MET A 53 -10.48 5.95 5.72
CA MET A 53 -10.93 4.98 6.71
C MET A 53 -12.20 5.44 7.45
N ASP A 54 -12.75 6.60 7.10
CA ASP A 54 -13.86 7.27 7.80
C ASP A 54 -14.91 7.75 6.77
N PRO A 55 -16.22 7.46 6.94
CA PRO A 55 -16.86 6.69 8.01
C PRO A 55 -16.80 5.16 7.84
N ALA A 56 -16.24 4.69 6.73
CA ALA A 56 -15.98 3.27 6.48
C ALA A 56 -14.62 3.12 5.77
N SER A 57 -13.96 1.97 5.95
CA SER A 57 -12.75 1.60 5.20
C SER A 57 -13.09 1.52 3.72
N LEU A 58 -12.37 2.29 2.89
CA LEU A 58 -12.41 2.21 1.43
C LEU A 58 -11.19 1.46 0.87
N ILE A 59 -10.67 0.55 1.69
CA ILE A 59 -9.53 -0.32 1.40
C ILE A 59 -10.06 -1.76 1.34
N SER A 60 -9.60 -2.52 0.36
CA SER A 60 -9.98 -3.93 0.20
C SER A 60 -8.89 -4.68 -0.55
N ALA A 61 -8.71 -5.97 -0.24
CA ALA A 61 -7.94 -6.89 -1.04
C ALA A 61 -8.69 -8.19 -1.29
N VAL A 62 -8.44 -8.79 -2.46
CA VAL A 62 -8.95 -10.12 -2.84
C VAL A 62 -7.83 -10.89 -3.50
N VAL A 63 -7.66 -12.15 -3.10
CA VAL A 63 -6.78 -13.10 -3.79
C VAL A 63 -7.64 -14.23 -4.34
N SER A 64 -7.74 -14.31 -5.67
CA SER A 64 -8.57 -15.31 -6.32
C SER A 64 -7.98 -15.74 -7.66
N ASN A 65 -7.95 -17.06 -7.90
CA ASN A 65 -7.48 -17.66 -9.17
C ASN A 65 -6.10 -17.15 -9.64
N GLY A 66 -5.15 -17.01 -8.71
CA GLY A 66 -3.81 -16.52 -9.02
C GLY A 66 -3.77 -15.03 -9.39
N VAL A 67 -4.76 -14.26 -8.95
CA VAL A 67 -4.80 -12.81 -9.09
C VAL A 67 -4.89 -12.17 -7.71
N LEU A 68 -3.97 -11.26 -7.41
CA LEU A 68 -4.10 -10.32 -6.30
C LEU A 68 -4.73 -9.04 -6.82
N ALA A 69 -5.78 -8.57 -6.17
CA ALA A 69 -6.37 -7.26 -6.37
C ALA A 69 -6.36 -6.50 -5.04
N VAL A 70 -5.86 -5.26 -5.04
CA VAL A 70 -5.91 -4.35 -3.89
C VAL A 70 -6.46 -3.01 -4.36
N GLN A 71 -7.33 -2.38 -3.56
CA GLN A 71 -7.85 -1.05 -3.80
C GLN A 71 -7.73 -0.20 -2.55
N GLY A 72 -7.50 1.10 -2.74
CA GLY A 72 -7.70 2.12 -1.72
C GLY A 72 -8.26 3.38 -2.36
N SER A 73 -9.33 3.94 -1.79
CA SER A 73 -9.99 5.14 -2.32
C SER A 73 -10.19 6.20 -1.26
N THR A 74 -10.32 7.46 -1.67
CA THR A 74 -10.70 8.59 -0.81
C THR A 74 -12.21 8.86 -0.91
N ASN A 75 -12.75 9.62 0.04
CA ASN A 75 -14.17 10.02 0.01
C ASN A 75 -14.52 10.97 -1.14
N ASP A 76 -13.53 11.65 -1.75
CA ASP A 76 -13.69 12.49 -2.93
C ASP A 76 -13.48 11.72 -4.25
N GLY A 77 -13.45 10.39 -4.21
CA GLY A 77 -13.51 9.54 -5.40
C GLY A 77 -12.18 9.37 -6.14
N LYS A 78 -11.05 9.73 -5.52
CA LYS A 78 -9.72 9.36 -6.02
C LYS A 78 -9.40 7.95 -5.56
N TYR A 79 -8.74 7.17 -6.39
CA TYR A 79 -8.43 5.78 -6.05
C TYR A 79 -7.08 5.33 -6.59
N VAL A 80 -6.51 4.35 -5.91
CA VAL A 80 -5.38 3.54 -6.36
C VAL A 80 -5.85 2.09 -6.43
N THR A 81 -5.54 1.42 -7.54
CA THR A 81 -5.77 -0.03 -7.68
C THR A 81 -4.50 -0.74 -8.11
N ILE A 82 -4.30 -1.91 -7.53
CA ILE A 82 -3.22 -2.84 -7.82
C ILE A 82 -3.87 -4.13 -8.30
N ARG A 83 -3.44 -4.65 -9.45
CA ARG A 83 -3.85 -5.96 -9.93
C ARG A 83 -2.64 -6.72 -10.44
N VAL A 84 -2.37 -7.87 -9.86
CA VAL A 84 -1.24 -8.73 -10.23
C VAL A 84 -1.76 -10.06 -10.71
N PHE A 85 -1.42 -10.43 -11.94
CA PHE A 85 -1.69 -11.75 -12.51
C PHE A 85 -0.53 -12.70 -12.22
N ASN A 86 -0.84 -14.00 -12.20
CA ASN A 86 0.11 -15.05 -11.80
C ASN A 86 0.69 -14.80 -10.41
N TYR A 87 -0.14 -14.26 -9.51
CA TYR A 87 0.20 -14.00 -8.13
C TYR A 87 0.44 -15.32 -7.39
N SER A 88 1.56 -15.40 -6.68
CA SER A 88 2.03 -16.59 -5.98
C SER A 88 2.50 -16.30 -4.55
N GLY A 89 1.99 -15.24 -3.92
CA GLY A 89 2.36 -14.83 -2.56
C GLY A 89 3.46 -13.76 -2.51
N ALA A 90 4.22 -13.73 -1.41
CA ALA A 90 5.31 -12.79 -1.22
C ALA A 90 6.34 -12.84 -2.36
N GLY A 91 6.77 -11.68 -2.83
CA GLY A 91 7.62 -11.58 -4.01
C GLY A 91 7.56 -10.22 -4.69
N THR A 92 8.32 -10.08 -5.78
CA THR A 92 8.32 -8.86 -6.60
C THR A 92 7.62 -9.12 -7.92
N TYR A 93 6.66 -8.26 -8.23
CA TYR A 93 5.85 -8.28 -9.44
C TYR A 93 6.08 -6.99 -10.22
N ARG A 94 6.02 -7.08 -11.54
CA ARG A 94 6.25 -5.94 -12.45
C ARG A 94 4.98 -5.63 -13.23
N THR A 95 4.91 -4.40 -13.71
CA THR A 95 3.89 -3.92 -14.66
C THR A 95 4.58 -3.12 -15.76
N GLY A 96 4.01 -3.13 -16.97
CA GLY A 96 4.56 -2.40 -18.12
C GLY A 96 5.90 -2.93 -18.65
N ASP A 97 6.40 -4.06 -18.16
CA ASP A 97 7.66 -4.67 -18.58
C ASP A 97 7.54 -5.56 -19.83
N ALA A 98 6.33 -6.00 -20.16
CA ALA A 98 6.04 -6.73 -21.40
C ALA A 98 4.59 -6.51 -21.83
N ALA A 99 4.33 -6.52 -23.14
CA ALA A 99 2.99 -6.36 -23.71
C ALA A 99 1.99 -7.44 -23.24
N SER A 100 2.49 -8.65 -22.97
CA SER A 100 1.71 -9.77 -22.44
C SER A 100 1.45 -9.70 -20.93
N ASN A 101 2.10 -8.79 -20.20
CA ASN A 101 1.86 -8.62 -18.78
C ASN A 101 0.60 -7.79 -18.54
N ALA A 102 -0.49 -8.48 -18.16
CA ALA A 102 -1.78 -7.87 -17.85
C ALA A 102 -1.84 -7.23 -16.45
N SER A 103 -0.81 -7.40 -15.63
CA SER A 103 -0.73 -6.78 -14.30
C SER A 103 -0.77 -5.26 -14.45
N THR A 104 -1.45 -4.60 -13.53
CA THR A 104 -1.79 -3.18 -13.61
C THR A 104 -1.58 -2.48 -12.27
N LEU A 105 -0.93 -1.32 -12.31
CA LEU A 105 -0.96 -0.31 -11.26
C LEU A 105 -1.65 0.93 -11.83
N MET A 106 -2.61 1.50 -11.10
CA MET A 106 -3.42 2.59 -11.61
C MET A 106 -3.81 3.57 -10.51
N TYR A 107 -3.81 4.85 -10.87
CA TYR A 107 -4.51 5.92 -10.16
C TYR A 107 -5.59 6.53 -11.06
N GLY A 108 -6.74 6.87 -10.50
CA GLY A 108 -7.82 7.54 -11.22
C GLY A 108 -8.75 8.34 -10.30
N GLU A 109 -9.69 9.06 -10.90
CA GLU A 109 -10.62 9.94 -10.22
C GLU A 109 -12.04 9.74 -10.76
N VAL A 110 -12.88 8.98 -10.05
CA VAL A 110 -14.18 8.53 -10.57
C VAL A 110 -15.18 9.67 -10.78
N LEU A 111 -15.08 10.74 -9.97
CA LEU A 111 -16.03 11.86 -9.98
C LEU A 111 -15.73 12.89 -11.08
N THR A 112 -14.50 12.96 -11.57
CA THR A 112 -14.11 13.90 -12.64
C THR A 112 -14.27 13.25 -14.00
N ASP A 113 -13.70 12.06 -14.20
CA ASP A 113 -13.89 11.22 -15.39
C ASP A 113 -13.45 9.77 -15.10
N PRO A 114 -14.37 8.79 -15.11
CA PRO A 114 -14.05 7.40 -14.77
C PRO A 114 -13.18 6.68 -15.81
N THR A 115 -12.95 7.30 -16.98
CA THR A 115 -12.04 6.78 -18.01
C THR A 115 -10.66 7.43 -17.96
N ASP A 116 -10.48 8.46 -17.11
CA ASP A 116 -9.26 9.23 -16.96
C ASP A 116 -8.41 8.66 -15.83
N GLY A 117 -7.21 8.21 -16.16
CA GLY A 117 -6.35 7.56 -15.19
C GLY A 117 -4.93 7.36 -15.68
N TRP A 118 -4.01 7.34 -14.72
CA TRP A 118 -2.59 7.10 -14.95
C TRP A 118 -2.30 5.63 -14.67
N ILE A 119 -1.99 4.90 -15.72
CA ILE A 119 -1.92 3.45 -15.72
C ILE A 119 -0.50 2.99 -16.05
N SER A 120 -0.03 1.95 -15.38
CA SER A 120 1.09 1.12 -15.82
C SER A 120 0.59 -0.30 -16.07
N ASN A 121 0.66 -0.75 -17.32
CA ASN A 121 0.39 -2.13 -17.74
C ASN A 121 1.07 -2.43 -19.08
N GLY A 122 1.01 -3.69 -19.54
CA GLY A 122 1.66 -4.11 -20.78
C GLY A 122 1.21 -3.37 -22.03
N ILE A 123 -0.07 -3.02 -22.15
CA ILE A 123 -0.62 -2.32 -23.33
C ILE A 123 -0.16 -0.87 -23.36
N VAL A 124 -0.23 -0.18 -22.22
CA VAL A 124 0.22 1.21 -22.09
C VAL A 124 1.71 1.33 -22.37
N ALA A 125 2.51 0.35 -21.94
CA ALA A 125 3.95 0.33 -22.20
C ALA A 125 4.32 0.24 -23.69
N LEU A 126 3.42 -0.22 -24.56
CA LEU A 126 3.62 -0.17 -26.02
C LEU A 126 3.60 1.27 -26.56
N GLY A 127 2.77 2.14 -25.98
CA GLY A 127 2.66 3.55 -26.35
C GLY A 127 3.61 4.46 -25.57
N ASN A 128 3.98 4.07 -24.35
CA ASN A 128 4.90 4.81 -23.50
C ASN A 128 5.75 3.85 -22.64
N SER A 129 6.98 3.57 -23.08
CA SER A 129 7.88 2.62 -22.41
C SER A 129 8.35 3.06 -21.02
N ALA A 130 8.12 4.31 -20.63
CA ALA A 130 8.40 4.77 -19.27
C ALA A 130 7.31 4.32 -18.28
N ALA A 131 6.11 3.94 -18.76
CA ALA A 131 4.95 3.59 -17.95
C ALA A 131 5.05 2.18 -17.33
N THR A 132 6.06 2.01 -16.48
CA THR A 132 6.40 0.76 -15.79
C THR A 132 6.18 0.89 -14.29
N GLY A 133 6.05 -0.25 -13.62
CA GLY A 133 5.87 -0.28 -12.18
C GLY A 133 6.39 -1.55 -11.53
N THR A 134 6.61 -1.46 -10.22
CA THR A 134 7.06 -2.55 -9.36
C THR A 134 6.16 -2.62 -8.14
N LEU A 135 5.71 -3.83 -7.81
CA LEU A 135 5.07 -4.18 -6.55
C LEU A 135 5.98 -5.17 -5.83
N THR A 136 6.25 -4.93 -4.54
CA THR A 136 6.87 -5.92 -3.66
C THR A 136 5.88 -6.29 -2.58
N VAL A 137 5.41 -7.53 -2.60
CA VAL A 137 4.62 -8.11 -1.51
C VAL A 137 5.59 -8.65 -0.47
N ASN A 138 5.58 -8.04 0.70
CA ASN A 138 6.47 -8.36 1.82
C ASN A 138 5.89 -9.50 2.67
N SER A 139 4.57 -9.52 2.84
CA SER A 139 3.85 -10.54 3.61
C SER A 139 2.52 -10.84 2.96
N ASP A 140 2.16 -12.12 2.97
CA ASP A 140 0.83 -12.65 2.68
C ASP A 140 0.65 -13.86 3.59
N ASP A 141 -0.20 -13.72 4.61
CA ASP A 141 -0.49 -14.78 5.58
C ASP A 141 -1.83 -15.51 5.28
N GLY A 142 -2.43 -15.24 4.12
CA GLY A 142 -3.74 -15.74 3.72
C GLY A 142 -4.93 -14.99 4.33
N SER A 143 -4.70 -14.04 5.25
CA SER A 143 -5.73 -13.15 5.82
C SER A 143 -5.43 -11.68 5.55
N THR A 144 -4.17 -11.30 5.52
CA THR A 144 -3.69 -9.93 5.27
C THR A 144 -2.56 -9.98 4.25
N VAL A 145 -2.57 -9.02 3.32
CA VAL A 145 -1.49 -8.80 2.37
C VAL A 145 -0.85 -7.42 2.60
N GLU A 146 0.48 -7.38 2.64
CA GLU A 146 1.26 -6.19 2.90
C GLU A 146 2.40 -6.02 1.89
N GLY A 147 2.66 -4.79 1.48
CA GLY A 147 3.72 -4.53 0.54
C GLY A 147 3.98 -3.07 0.22
N THR A 148 4.86 -2.87 -0.75
CA THR A 148 5.21 -1.57 -1.31
C THR A 148 5.04 -1.56 -2.80
N PHE A 149 4.84 -0.38 -3.39
CA PHE A 149 4.78 -0.21 -4.83
C PHE A 149 5.34 1.13 -5.28
N SER A 150 5.75 1.18 -6.53
CA SER A 150 6.06 2.41 -7.25
C SER A 150 5.78 2.21 -8.73
N PHE A 151 5.36 3.27 -9.41
CA PHE A 151 5.17 3.23 -10.86
C PHE A 151 5.25 4.61 -11.48
N THR A 152 5.50 4.62 -12.78
CA THR A 152 5.17 5.77 -13.63
C THR A 152 3.86 5.42 -14.32
N GLY A 153 2.81 6.18 -14.06
CA GLY A 153 1.54 6.01 -14.76
C GLY A 153 1.51 6.90 -15.99
N TYR A 154 0.96 6.40 -17.09
CA TYR A 154 0.67 7.19 -18.28
C TYR A 154 -0.83 7.30 -18.48
N ASN A 155 -1.27 8.50 -18.82
CA ASN A 155 -2.65 8.78 -19.16
C ASN A 155 -2.77 8.91 -20.68
N GLY A 156 -3.55 8.00 -21.28
CA GLY A 156 -3.72 7.95 -22.73
C GLY A 156 -4.60 9.05 -23.31
N LYS A 157 -5.37 9.77 -22.48
CA LYS A 157 -6.29 10.82 -22.91
C LYS A 157 -5.58 12.15 -23.05
N ASP A 158 -4.82 12.56 -22.04
CA ASP A 158 -4.07 13.82 -22.03
C ASP A 158 -2.59 13.67 -22.41
N MET A 159 -2.15 12.42 -22.61
CA MET A 159 -0.77 12.04 -22.96
C MET A 159 0.28 12.44 -21.91
N THR A 160 -0.12 12.60 -20.65
CA THR A 160 0.79 12.96 -19.55
C THR A 160 1.29 11.73 -18.79
N THR A 161 2.36 11.93 -18.02
CA THR A 161 2.85 10.95 -17.04
C THR A 161 2.81 11.52 -15.64
N LYS A 162 2.66 10.63 -14.65
CA LYS A 162 2.79 10.93 -13.23
C LYS A 162 3.71 9.93 -12.53
N SER A 163 4.45 10.41 -11.55
CA SER A 163 5.31 9.58 -10.72
C SER A 163 4.59 9.17 -9.44
N PHE A 164 4.54 7.87 -9.17
CA PHE A 164 3.95 7.28 -7.99
C PHE A 164 5.05 6.60 -7.19
N THR A 165 5.39 7.18 -6.06
CA THR A 165 6.55 6.78 -5.24
C THR A 165 6.15 6.53 -3.80
N GLU A 166 6.99 5.79 -3.07
CA GLU A 166 6.77 5.48 -1.65
C GLU A 166 5.38 4.83 -1.39
N GLY A 167 4.87 4.10 -2.37
CA GLY A 167 3.60 3.39 -2.26
C GLY A 167 3.71 2.29 -1.21
N LYS A 168 2.73 2.20 -0.32
CA LYS A 168 2.61 1.16 0.69
C LYS A 168 1.16 0.73 0.80
N PHE A 169 0.95 -0.55 1.08
CA PHE A 169 -0.38 -1.06 1.36
C PHE A 169 -0.34 -2.15 2.44
N LYS A 170 -1.44 -2.22 3.17
CA LYS A 170 -1.84 -3.32 4.05
C LYS A 170 -3.35 -3.43 3.95
N ALA A 171 -3.86 -4.61 3.62
CA ALA A 171 -5.29 -4.82 3.43
C ALA A 171 -5.67 -6.24 3.86
N VAL A 172 -6.88 -6.38 4.41
CA VAL A 172 -7.48 -7.67 4.71
C VAL A 172 -7.95 -8.30 3.41
N ILE A 173 -7.68 -9.60 3.26
CA ILE A 173 -8.13 -10.42 2.13
C ILE A 173 -9.56 -10.89 2.42
N GLU A 174 -10.50 -10.54 1.55
CA GLU A 174 -11.91 -10.96 1.60
C GLU A 174 -12.21 -12.22 0.76
#